data_AF-A0A955NJI2-F1
#
_entry.id   AF-A0A955NJI2-F1
#
_cell.length_a   1.000
_cell.length_b   1.000
_cell.length_c   1.000
_cell.angle_alpha   90.00
_cell.angle_beta   90.00
_cell.angle_gamma   90.00
#
_symmetry.space_group_name_H-M   'P 1'
#
loop_
_entity.id
_entity.type
_entity.pdbx_description
1 polymer ?
#
loop_
_entity_poly.entity_id
_entity_poly.type
_entity_poly.pdbx_seq_one_letter_code
_entity_poly.pdbx_strand_id
1 'polypeptide(L)'
;IVAPLKGIGSTPPYHHDKPVNLFRLIPPDRQFEKEWKKETIDESLHVVHNIWPQTWERGEPQSLFAASLEGVTMFSYKNDKWESLNWAKGNPEPFPKSGAGEVKTGRLADQPVPIVATIEPWHGNQAVVYVWTKFANNVVEGLERFVLDDGLAQGHAVWWSDFDRDGEDELLIGFREKTPPKDLPGLNIYDLHLDPTSKQKLTWEKYVVDDGGMATEDALAADMNGDGWPDIVAYGRATHNIKYYENLGKGKNPKEK
;
A
#
# COMPACT_ATOMS: atom_id res chain seq x y z
N ILE A 1 5.19 11.89 -11.54
CA ILE A 1 5.01 12.49 -10.20
C ILE A 1 6.28 12.27 -9.41
N VAL A 2 6.70 13.21 -8.58
CA VAL A 2 7.83 13.07 -7.67
C VAL A 2 7.37 13.41 -6.26
N ALA A 3 7.50 12.45 -5.35
CA ALA A 3 7.22 12.58 -3.94
C ALA A 3 8.52 12.42 -3.16
N PRO A 4 9.20 13.50 -2.76
CA PRO A 4 10.37 13.41 -1.91
C PRO A 4 9.99 12.83 -0.55
N LEU A 5 10.86 11.99 0.02
CA LEU A 5 10.64 11.48 1.38
C LEU A 5 10.51 12.60 2.39
N LYS A 6 11.31 13.66 2.26
CA LYS A 6 11.41 14.73 3.26
C LYS A 6 11.58 16.11 2.64
N GLY A 7 11.19 17.13 3.41
CA GLY A 7 11.45 18.53 3.07
C GLY A 7 12.94 18.84 2.96
N ILE A 8 13.28 19.80 2.08
CA ILE A 8 14.66 20.25 1.87
C ILE A 8 15.22 20.85 3.18
N GLY A 9 16.35 20.29 3.62
CA GLY A 9 17.02 20.73 4.85
C GLY A 9 16.27 20.36 6.13
N SER A 10 15.40 19.35 6.09
CA SER A 10 14.82 18.71 7.28
C SER A 10 15.90 18.06 8.15
N THR A 11 15.64 17.96 9.45
CA THR A 11 16.62 17.51 10.45
C THR A 11 16.38 16.05 10.89
N PRO A 12 17.44 15.21 10.95
CA PRO A 12 17.32 13.84 11.46
C PRO A 12 17.02 13.83 12.97
N PRO A 13 16.47 12.72 13.52
CA PRO A 13 16.22 11.46 12.80
C PRO A 13 14.88 11.43 12.07
N TYR A 14 13.92 12.28 12.44
CA TYR A 14 12.53 12.14 12.00
C TYR A 14 12.17 12.94 10.74
N HIS A 15 12.94 13.97 10.38
CA HIS A 15 12.74 14.74 9.15
C HIS A 15 11.36 15.43 9.00
N HIS A 16 10.66 15.64 10.12
CA HIS A 16 9.30 16.17 10.18
C HIS A 16 9.20 17.70 10.31
N ASP A 17 10.32 18.41 10.45
CA ASP A 17 10.37 19.85 10.72
C ASP A 17 10.09 20.72 9.49
N LYS A 18 10.03 20.11 8.30
CA LYS A 18 9.76 20.80 7.04
C LYS A 18 8.91 19.94 6.10
N PRO A 19 7.90 20.53 5.44
CA PRO A 19 7.06 19.78 4.52
C PRO A 19 7.82 19.39 3.25
N VAL A 20 7.34 18.35 2.58
CA VAL A 20 7.81 17.94 1.26
C VAL A 20 7.21 18.86 0.20
N ASN A 21 7.89 19.01 -0.93
CA ASN A 21 7.26 19.54 -2.14
C ASN A 21 6.92 18.35 -3.03
N LEU A 22 5.64 17.97 -3.05
CA LEU A 22 5.10 16.99 -3.98
C LEU A 22 4.84 17.69 -5.32
N PHE A 23 5.36 17.17 -6.43
CA PHE A 23 5.23 17.82 -7.73
C PHE A 23 5.06 16.86 -8.90
N ARG A 24 4.54 17.35 -10.01
CA ARG A 24 4.63 16.69 -11.31
C ARG A 24 5.68 17.34 -12.20
N LEU A 25 6.30 16.52 -13.03
CA LEU A 25 7.13 16.95 -14.15
C LEU A 25 6.30 16.79 -15.42
N ILE A 26 6.20 17.85 -16.22
CA ILE A 26 5.45 17.88 -17.47
C ILE A 26 6.46 17.77 -18.63
N PRO A 27 6.42 16.68 -19.41
CA PRO A 27 7.33 16.51 -20.54
C PRO A 27 7.02 17.53 -21.64
N PRO A 28 8.05 18.04 -22.34
CA PRO A 28 7.84 18.83 -23.56
C PRO A 28 7.32 17.94 -24.71
N ASP A 29 6.65 18.55 -25.69
CA ASP A 29 6.08 17.85 -26.87
C ASP A 29 7.11 17.07 -27.70
N ARG A 30 8.40 17.44 -27.61
CA ARG A 30 9.54 16.71 -28.22
C ARG A 30 10.56 16.37 -27.14
N GLN A 31 10.75 15.07 -26.92
CA GLN A 31 11.13 14.49 -25.63
C GLN A 31 12.61 14.61 -25.19
N PHE A 32 13.50 15.27 -25.93
CA PHE A 32 14.95 15.16 -25.64
C PHE A 32 15.76 16.46 -25.59
N GLU A 33 15.16 17.63 -25.80
CA GLU A 33 15.94 18.90 -25.89
C GLU A 33 15.56 19.95 -24.83
N LYS A 34 14.54 19.71 -24.00
CA LYS A 34 14.04 20.71 -23.05
C LYS A 34 13.82 20.10 -21.66
N GLU A 35 14.10 20.90 -20.64
CA GLU A 35 13.78 20.57 -19.25
C GLU A 35 12.28 20.37 -19.08
N TRP A 36 11.90 19.39 -18.25
CA TRP A 36 10.51 19.15 -17.93
C TRP A 36 10.02 20.26 -16.99
N LYS A 37 8.86 20.84 -17.29
CA LYS A 37 8.29 21.88 -16.44
C LYS A 37 7.85 21.24 -15.12
N LYS A 38 8.32 21.80 -14.00
CA LYS A 38 7.84 21.44 -12.66
C LYS A 38 6.54 22.18 -12.35
N GLU A 39 5.56 21.47 -11.81
CA GLU A 39 4.34 22.01 -11.23
C GLU A 39 4.13 21.40 -9.85
N THR A 40 4.06 22.25 -8.81
CA THR A 40 3.77 21.84 -7.44
C THR A 40 2.33 21.30 -7.33
N ILE A 41 2.18 20.18 -6.64
CA ILE A 41 0.90 19.54 -6.29
C ILE A 41 0.53 19.92 -4.86
N ASP A 42 1.48 19.76 -3.92
CA ASP A 42 1.25 19.98 -2.49
C ASP A 42 2.55 20.33 -1.75
N GLU A 43 2.45 21.15 -0.72
CA GLU A 43 3.55 21.54 0.18
C GLU A 43 3.15 21.47 1.67
N SER A 44 2.18 20.62 2.00
CA SER A 44 1.61 20.48 3.34
C SER A 44 2.04 19.19 4.05
N LEU A 45 2.39 18.14 3.30
CA LEU A 45 2.72 16.82 3.86
C LEU A 45 4.14 16.72 4.40
N HIS A 46 4.34 15.86 5.41
CA HIS A 46 5.64 15.55 6.02
C HIS A 46 5.93 14.05 5.95
N VAL A 47 7.20 13.70 5.71
CA VAL A 47 7.68 12.31 5.65
C VAL A 47 6.81 11.45 4.70
N VAL A 48 6.70 11.87 3.44
CA VAL A 48 5.91 11.12 2.44
C VAL A 48 6.68 9.88 2.02
N HIS A 49 6.19 8.71 2.37
CA HIS A 49 6.97 7.48 2.23
C HIS A 49 6.50 6.58 1.06
N ASN A 50 5.24 6.70 0.67
CA ASN A 50 4.70 5.98 -0.48
C ASN A 50 3.71 6.86 -1.27
N ILE A 51 3.67 6.66 -2.59
CA ILE A 51 2.61 7.19 -3.44
C ILE A 51 2.01 6.09 -4.32
N TRP A 52 0.68 6.11 -4.47
CA TRP A 52 -0.04 5.10 -5.23
C TRP A 52 -1.08 5.75 -6.14
N PRO A 53 -0.90 5.70 -7.47
CA PRO A 53 -1.85 6.29 -8.39
C PRO A 53 -2.98 5.28 -8.68
N GLN A 54 -4.23 5.66 -8.42
CA GLN A 54 -5.40 4.78 -8.50
C GLN A 54 -6.54 5.40 -9.32
N THR A 55 -7.16 4.62 -10.19
CA THR A 55 -8.40 4.99 -10.87
C THR A 55 -9.59 4.38 -10.14
N TRP A 56 -10.52 5.22 -9.68
CA TRP A 56 -11.71 4.78 -8.91
C TRP A 56 -12.73 4.06 -9.78
N GLU A 57 -13.10 4.67 -10.90
CA GLU A 57 -14.06 4.13 -11.87
C GLU A 57 -13.47 4.21 -13.28
N ARG A 58 -13.84 3.24 -14.14
CA ARG A 58 -13.33 3.18 -15.50
C ARG A 58 -13.76 4.42 -16.29
N GLY A 59 -12.79 5.23 -16.71
CA GLY A 59 -13.02 6.47 -17.45
C GLY A 59 -12.86 7.74 -16.60
N GLU A 60 -12.70 7.61 -15.28
CA GLU A 60 -12.40 8.73 -14.40
C GLU A 60 -10.90 9.07 -14.40
N PRO A 61 -10.53 10.34 -14.15
CA PRO A 61 -9.14 10.72 -13.92
C PRO A 61 -8.53 9.91 -12.77
N GLN A 62 -7.27 9.52 -12.93
CA GLN A 62 -6.52 8.83 -11.89
C GLN A 62 -6.29 9.78 -10.69
N SER A 63 -6.65 9.33 -9.49
CA SER A 63 -6.26 9.96 -8.23
C SER A 63 -4.85 9.50 -7.84
N LEU A 64 -4.19 10.27 -6.99
CA LEU A 64 -2.90 9.92 -6.41
C LEU A 64 -3.05 9.86 -4.88
N PHE A 65 -2.75 8.72 -4.30
CA PHE A 65 -2.60 8.60 -2.84
C PHE A 65 -1.18 8.88 -2.41
N ALA A 66 -1.02 9.47 -1.23
CA ALA A 66 0.26 9.61 -0.55
C ALA A 66 0.12 9.18 0.92
N ALA A 67 1.02 8.31 1.37
CA ALA A 67 1.20 7.97 2.78
C ALA A 67 2.25 8.90 3.41
N SER A 68 1.88 9.57 4.51
CA SER A 68 2.70 10.57 5.20
C SER A 68 2.41 10.61 6.70
N LEU A 69 3.06 11.53 7.44
CA LEU A 69 2.76 11.76 8.87
C LEU A 69 1.30 12.19 9.11
N GLU A 70 0.68 12.82 8.13
CA GLU A 70 -0.73 13.25 8.15
C GLU A 70 -1.71 12.11 7.88
N GLY A 71 -1.20 10.91 7.58
CA GLY A 71 -1.98 9.73 7.22
C GLY A 71 -1.95 9.47 5.72
N VAL A 72 -3.13 9.25 5.14
CA VAL A 72 -3.32 9.00 3.71
C VAL A 72 -4.04 10.20 3.10
N THR A 73 -3.37 10.89 2.19
CA THR A 73 -3.95 12.00 1.42
C THR A 73 -4.23 11.57 -0.01
N MET A 74 -5.44 11.84 -0.49
CA MET A 74 -5.84 11.62 -1.88
C MET A 74 -5.80 12.94 -2.64
N PHE A 75 -5.08 12.98 -3.75
CA PHE A 75 -5.01 14.09 -4.69
C PHE A 75 -5.81 13.77 -5.96
N SER A 76 -6.56 14.75 -6.45
CA SER A 76 -7.28 14.67 -7.72
C SER A 76 -6.97 15.89 -8.58
N TYR A 77 -6.88 15.70 -9.89
CA TYR A 77 -6.69 16.79 -10.84
C TYR A 77 -8.00 17.08 -11.58
N LYS A 78 -8.62 18.23 -11.28
CA LYS A 78 -9.92 18.65 -11.84
C LYS A 78 -9.86 20.13 -12.22
N ASN A 79 -10.47 20.50 -13.35
CA ASN A 79 -10.54 21.89 -13.81
C ASN A 79 -9.17 22.61 -13.80
N ASP A 80 -8.14 21.92 -14.32
CA ASP A 80 -6.74 22.35 -14.37
C ASP A 80 -6.09 22.67 -13.01
N LYS A 81 -6.64 22.13 -11.91
CA LYS A 81 -6.14 22.32 -10.55
C LYS A 81 -6.04 21.03 -9.77
N TRP A 82 -5.09 20.99 -8.84
CA TRP A 82 -4.99 19.93 -7.85
C TRP A 82 -5.91 20.24 -6.67
N GLU A 83 -6.66 19.22 -6.27
CA GLU A 83 -7.47 19.19 -5.05
C GLU A 83 -6.94 18.06 -4.16
N SER A 84 -6.94 18.27 -2.85
CA SER A 84 -6.53 17.26 -1.87
C SER A 84 -7.62 16.99 -0.85
N LEU A 85 -7.68 15.73 -0.41
CA LEU A 85 -8.55 15.25 0.66
C LEU A 85 -7.68 14.43 1.61
N ASN A 86 -7.65 14.79 2.89
CA ASN A 86 -7.15 13.88 3.93
C ASN A 86 -8.14 12.72 4.02
N TRP A 87 -7.79 11.60 3.40
CA TRP A 87 -8.67 10.46 3.18
C TRP A 87 -8.75 9.58 4.43
N ALA A 88 -7.61 9.35 5.08
CA ALA A 88 -7.54 8.72 6.38
C ALA A 88 -6.40 9.32 7.22
N LYS A 89 -6.53 9.30 8.55
CA LYS A 89 -5.51 9.86 9.46
C LYS A 89 -4.30 8.93 9.71
N GLY A 90 -4.34 7.67 9.28
CA GLY A 90 -3.33 6.68 9.65
C GLY A 90 -3.41 6.26 11.12
N ASN A 91 -2.26 5.91 11.70
CA ASN A 91 -2.15 5.61 13.13
C ASN A 91 -2.48 6.88 13.94
N PRO A 92 -3.45 6.82 14.87
CA PRO A 92 -3.88 7.98 15.64
C PRO A 92 -2.95 8.36 16.79
N GLU A 93 -1.93 7.56 17.10
CA GLU A 93 -0.93 7.91 18.13
C GLU A 93 -0.21 9.21 17.78
N PRO A 94 0.25 9.99 18.78
CA PRO A 94 1.07 11.17 18.52
C PRO A 94 2.36 10.84 17.78
N PHE A 95 2.90 11.82 17.05
CA PHE A 95 4.25 11.78 16.52
C PHE A 95 5.27 11.33 17.60
N PRO A 96 6.24 10.44 17.27
CA PRO A 96 6.61 9.95 15.95
C PRO A 96 5.85 8.72 15.45
N LYS A 97 4.76 8.33 16.12
CA LYS A 97 3.99 7.12 15.77
C LYS A 97 2.71 7.38 14.98
N SER A 98 2.54 8.60 14.48
CA SER A 98 1.35 9.01 13.73
C SER A 98 1.44 8.65 12.24
N GLY A 99 0.29 8.58 11.58
CA GLY A 99 0.20 8.58 10.12
C GLY A 99 0.43 7.21 9.48
N ALA A 100 0.89 7.21 8.23
CA ALA A 100 1.08 6.03 7.41
C ALA A 100 2.42 6.06 6.66
N GLY A 101 3.01 4.89 6.43
CA GLY A 101 4.27 4.71 5.70
C GLY A 101 4.08 4.14 4.29
N GLU A 102 3.13 3.22 4.13
CA GLU A 102 2.84 2.60 2.83
C GLU A 102 1.36 2.76 2.51
N VAL A 103 1.00 2.77 1.22
CA VAL A 103 -0.39 2.81 0.78
C VAL A 103 -0.56 2.10 -0.56
N LYS A 104 -1.51 1.15 -0.65
CA LYS A 104 -2.00 0.62 -1.94
C LYS A 104 -3.47 0.23 -1.84
N THR A 105 -4.13 0.18 -2.99
CA THR A 105 -5.55 -0.16 -3.07
C THR A 105 -5.79 -1.56 -3.62
N GLY A 106 -6.79 -2.26 -3.09
CA GLY A 106 -7.24 -3.58 -3.56
C GLY A 106 -8.76 -3.63 -3.69
N ARG A 107 -9.30 -4.77 -4.13
CA ARG A 107 -10.74 -5.00 -4.30
C ARG A 107 -11.22 -6.13 -3.41
N LEU A 108 -12.35 -5.92 -2.75
CA LEU A 108 -13.17 -7.01 -2.19
C LEU A 108 -14.49 -7.01 -2.96
N ALA A 109 -15.04 -8.19 -3.27
CA ALA A 109 -16.21 -8.33 -4.14
C ALA A 109 -17.44 -7.61 -3.56
N ASP A 110 -17.54 -7.53 -2.23
CA ASP A 110 -18.63 -6.86 -1.54
C ASP A 110 -18.49 -5.33 -1.45
N GLN A 111 -17.37 -4.76 -1.91
CA GLN A 111 -17.09 -3.33 -1.86
C GLN A 111 -17.38 -2.65 -3.21
N PRO A 112 -18.15 -1.54 -3.23
CA PRO A 112 -18.48 -0.83 -4.47
C PRO A 112 -17.31 -0.06 -5.06
N VAL A 113 -16.28 0.21 -4.26
CA VAL A 113 -15.06 0.92 -4.63
C VAL A 113 -13.85 0.21 -4.03
N PRO A 114 -12.64 0.39 -4.59
CA PRO A 114 -11.41 -0.11 -3.98
C PRO A 114 -11.28 0.24 -2.49
N ILE A 115 -10.74 -0.70 -1.72
CA ILE A 115 -10.30 -0.48 -0.34
C ILE A 115 -8.82 -0.12 -0.30
N VAL A 116 -8.32 0.34 0.84
CA VAL A 116 -6.93 0.79 0.99
C VAL A 116 -6.23 -0.01 2.08
N ALA A 117 -5.05 -0.55 1.79
CA ALA A 117 -4.12 -1.05 2.80
C ALA A 117 -3.00 -0.05 3.05
N THR A 118 -2.51 -0.02 4.28
CA THR A 118 -1.36 0.77 4.71
C THR A 118 -0.45 -0.03 5.63
N ILE A 119 0.82 0.39 5.67
CA ILE A 119 1.69 0.14 6.83
C ILE A 119 1.66 1.39 7.71
N GLU A 120 1.47 1.22 9.00
CA GLU A 120 1.37 2.33 9.95
C GLU A 120 2.22 2.13 11.20
N PRO A 121 2.91 3.18 11.69
CA PRO A 121 3.27 4.43 11.00
C PRO A 121 4.40 4.21 9.95
N TRP A 122 5.18 5.24 9.61
CA TRP A 122 6.39 5.11 8.78
C TRP A 122 7.34 4.02 9.33
N HIS A 123 7.65 3.01 8.50
CA HIS A 123 8.37 1.80 8.89
C HIS A 123 7.78 1.13 10.16
N GLY A 124 6.46 1.15 10.25
CA GLY A 124 5.72 0.75 11.43
C GLY A 124 5.58 -0.76 11.61
N ASN A 125 4.79 -1.09 12.62
CA ASN A 125 4.48 -2.45 13.04
C ASN A 125 3.08 -2.90 12.63
N GLN A 126 2.25 -2.00 12.10
CA GLN A 126 0.85 -2.31 11.80
C GLN A 126 0.62 -2.51 10.31
N ALA A 127 0.01 -3.65 9.95
CA ALA A 127 -0.70 -3.80 8.68
C ALA A 127 -2.16 -3.42 8.91
N VAL A 128 -2.65 -2.45 8.13
CA VAL A 128 -3.97 -1.85 8.35
C VAL A 128 -4.73 -1.84 7.03
N VAL A 129 -6.03 -2.08 7.11
CA VAL A 129 -6.95 -1.89 5.99
C VAL A 129 -8.07 -0.95 6.36
N TYR A 130 -8.45 -0.14 5.38
CA TYR A 130 -9.56 0.79 5.46
C TYR A 130 -10.68 0.30 4.56
N VAL A 131 -11.82 0.00 5.17
CA VAL A 131 -12.97 -0.62 4.50
C VAL A 131 -14.19 0.27 4.71
N TRP A 132 -15.02 0.41 3.69
CA TRP A 132 -16.28 1.11 3.80
C TRP A 132 -17.32 0.18 4.42
N THR A 133 -18.09 0.65 5.40
CA THR A 133 -19.05 -0.18 6.16
C THR A 133 -20.49 0.30 6.03
N LYS A 134 -20.75 1.39 5.31
CA LYS A 134 -22.09 1.92 5.07
C LYS A 134 -22.32 2.18 3.59
N PHE A 135 -23.26 1.43 3.03
CA PHE A 135 -23.66 1.50 1.63
C PHE A 135 -25.18 1.60 1.53
N ALA A 136 -25.69 2.75 1.07
CA ALA A 136 -27.11 2.91 0.81
C ALA A 136 -27.32 3.95 -0.29
N ASN A 137 -28.26 3.70 -1.21
CA ASN A 137 -28.69 4.68 -2.23
C ASN A 137 -27.52 5.28 -3.04
N ASN A 138 -26.54 4.46 -3.46
CA ASN A 138 -25.32 4.89 -4.14
C ASN A 138 -24.41 5.85 -3.34
N VAL A 139 -24.61 5.93 -2.02
CA VAL A 139 -23.72 6.63 -1.10
C VAL A 139 -22.86 5.60 -0.39
N VAL A 140 -21.56 5.85 -0.41
CA VAL A 140 -20.55 5.08 0.31
C VAL A 140 -19.99 5.96 1.42
N GLU A 141 -20.20 5.57 2.67
CA GLU A 141 -19.70 6.28 3.85
C GLU A 141 -19.25 5.29 4.93
N GLY A 142 -18.79 5.79 6.08
CA GLY A 142 -18.33 4.94 7.17
C GLY A 142 -17.04 4.21 6.83
N LEU A 143 -15.96 4.96 6.57
CA LEU A 143 -14.63 4.39 6.42
C LEU A 143 -14.13 3.92 7.79
N GLU A 144 -13.93 2.61 7.94
CA GLU A 144 -13.45 1.99 9.17
C GLU A 144 -12.02 1.47 9.01
N ARG A 145 -11.24 1.57 10.10
CA ARG A 145 -9.83 1.18 10.17
C ARG A 145 -9.71 -0.15 10.91
N PHE A 146 -9.21 -1.18 10.24
CA PHE A 146 -8.95 -2.50 10.82
C PHE A 146 -7.44 -2.76 10.89
N VAL A 147 -6.93 -3.07 12.07
CA VAL A 147 -5.53 -3.52 12.25
C VAL A 147 -5.52 -5.03 12.08
N LEU A 148 -4.88 -5.50 11.01
CA LEU A 148 -4.78 -6.93 10.68
C LEU A 148 -3.65 -7.62 11.46
N ASP A 149 -2.56 -6.88 11.65
CA ASP A 149 -1.36 -7.30 12.37
C ASP A 149 -0.74 -6.07 13.03
N ASP A 150 -0.26 -6.20 14.26
CA ASP A 150 0.46 -5.17 15.00
C ASP A 150 1.84 -5.64 15.49
N GLY A 151 2.30 -6.80 15.04
CA GLY A 151 3.55 -7.43 15.42
C GLY A 151 4.67 -7.27 14.40
N LEU A 152 4.47 -6.50 13.33
CA LEU A 152 5.49 -6.33 12.28
C LEU A 152 6.68 -5.50 12.79
N ALA A 153 7.83 -5.63 12.12
CA ALA A 153 9.00 -4.80 12.39
C ALA A 153 9.50 -4.23 11.07
N GLN A 154 9.39 -2.90 10.95
CA GLN A 154 9.71 -2.19 9.72
C GLN A 154 8.95 -2.75 8.50
N GLY A 155 7.62 -2.82 8.62
CA GLY A 155 6.72 -3.10 7.49
C GLY A 155 6.99 -2.14 6.33
N HIS A 156 6.96 -2.64 5.10
CA HIS A 156 7.40 -1.86 3.93
C HIS A 156 6.79 -2.30 2.59
N ALA A 157 6.56 -3.59 2.37
CA ALA A 157 5.90 -4.03 1.14
C ALA A 157 4.39 -4.13 1.37
N VAL A 158 3.62 -3.58 0.44
CA VAL A 158 2.16 -3.72 0.36
C VAL A 158 1.83 -4.06 -1.09
N TRP A 159 1.07 -5.12 -1.33
CA TRP A 159 0.55 -5.46 -2.66
C TRP A 159 -0.80 -6.18 -2.53
N TRP A 160 -1.65 -6.05 -3.54
CA TRP A 160 -2.95 -6.71 -3.60
C TRP A 160 -3.01 -7.65 -4.80
N SER A 161 -3.54 -8.86 -4.60
CA SER A 161 -3.77 -9.80 -5.69
C SER A 161 -4.72 -10.92 -5.25
N ASP A 162 -5.61 -11.32 -6.15
CA ASP A 162 -6.46 -12.52 -6.08
C ASP A 162 -5.61 -13.81 -6.22
N PHE A 163 -4.91 -14.23 -5.15
CA PHE A 163 -4.00 -15.37 -5.15
C PHE A 163 -4.74 -16.70 -5.18
N ASP A 164 -5.97 -16.75 -4.66
CA ASP A 164 -6.77 -17.97 -4.56
C ASP A 164 -7.87 -18.11 -5.65
N ARG A 165 -8.09 -17.04 -6.42
CA ARG A 165 -9.02 -16.94 -7.55
C ARG A 165 -10.48 -16.99 -7.16
N ASP A 166 -10.83 -16.45 -6.01
CA ASP A 166 -12.21 -16.34 -5.56
C ASP A 166 -12.91 -15.03 -6.02
N GLY A 167 -12.12 -14.09 -6.57
CA GLY A 167 -12.60 -12.81 -7.10
C GLY A 167 -12.47 -11.64 -6.13
N GLU A 168 -11.89 -11.86 -4.95
CA GLU A 168 -11.40 -10.85 -4.02
C GLU A 168 -9.87 -10.74 -4.13
N ASP A 169 -9.28 -9.59 -3.78
CA ASP A 169 -7.84 -9.48 -3.68
C ASP A 169 -7.40 -9.76 -2.23
N GLU A 170 -6.44 -10.67 -2.05
CA GLU A 170 -5.75 -10.82 -0.77
C GLU A 170 -4.58 -9.83 -0.67
N LEU A 171 -4.21 -9.53 0.57
CA LEU A 171 -3.22 -8.53 0.91
C LEU A 171 -1.85 -9.17 1.19
N LEU A 172 -0.86 -8.85 0.38
CA LEU A 172 0.54 -9.20 0.59
C LEU A 172 1.25 -8.10 1.42
N ILE A 173 1.83 -8.48 2.56
CA ILE A 173 2.61 -7.59 3.42
C ILE A 173 4.01 -8.13 3.67
N GLY A 174 5.01 -7.32 3.39
CA GLY A 174 6.41 -7.59 3.69
C GLY A 174 6.98 -6.72 4.80
N PHE A 175 7.86 -7.30 5.61
CA PHE A 175 8.51 -6.64 6.75
C PHE A 175 9.99 -7.00 6.80
N ARG A 176 10.81 -5.99 7.15
CA ARG A 176 12.26 -6.04 6.93
C ARG A 176 13.05 -6.54 8.12
N GLU A 177 12.49 -6.40 9.32
CA GLU A 177 13.18 -6.74 10.55
C GLU A 177 12.55 -7.94 11.25
N LYS A 178 13.28 -8.44 12.24
CA LYS A 178 12.94 -9.62 13.01
C LYS A 178 11.70 -9.38 13.85
N THR A 179 10.67 -10.19 13.65
CA THR A 179 9.43 -10.14 14.43
C THR A 179 9.27 -11.39 15.29
N PRO A 180 8.82 -11.27 16.55
CA PRO A 180 8.44 -12.41 17.37
C PRO A 180 7.38 -13.30 16.69
N PRO A 181 7.26 -14.59 17.05
CA PRO A 181 8.06 -15.29 18.06
C PRO A 181 9.37 -15.88 17.51
N LYS A 182 9.56 -15.92 16.19
CA LYS A 182 10.75 -16.53 15.57
C LYS A 182 11.93 -15.55 15.45
N ASP A 183 11.68 -14.25 15.63
CA ASP A 183 12.65 -13.18 15.41
C ASP A 183 13.25 -13.24 14.01
N LEU A 184 12.39 -13.31 13.00
CA LEU A 184 12.76 -13.40 11.59
C LEU A 184 11.96 -12.36 10.78
N PRO A 185 12.54 -11.76 9.73
CA PRO A 185 11.79 -10.95 8.78
C PRO A 185 10.97 -11.84 7.85
N GLY A 186 10.14 -11.27 6.98
CA GLY A 186 9.34 -12.11 6.11
C GLY A 186 8.31 -11.42 5.23
N LEU A 187 7.38 -12.25 4.79
CA LEU A 187 6.34 -11.95 3.82
C LEU A 187 5.10 -12.78 4.17
N ASN A 188 3.95 -12.11 4.32
CA ASN A 188 2.67 -12.74 4.65
C ASN A 188 1.59 -12.35 3.65
N ILE A 189 0.63 -13.23 3.44
CA ILE A 189 -0.65 -12.95 2.78
C ILE A 189 -1.73 -12.89 3.86
N TYR A 190 -2.64 -11.94 3.73
CA TYR A 190 -3.85 -11.84 4.55
C TYR A 190 -5.05 -11.96 3.62
N ASP A 191 -5.79 -13.04 3.79
CA ASP A 191 -7.02 -13.32 3.07
C ASP A 191 -8.19 -12.69 3.83
N LEU A 192 -8.90 -11.74 3.20
CA LEU A 192 -9.81 -10.81 3.87
C LEU A 192 -11.26 -11.06 3.46
N HIS A 193 -12.11 -11.33 4.45
CA HIS A 193 -13.53 -11.61 4.23
C HIS A 193 -14.39 -10.61 4.99
N LEU A 194 -15.32 -9.96 4.30
CA LEU A 194 -16.38 -9.20 4.95
C LEU A 194 -17.52 -10.13 5.37
N ASP A 195 -18.04 -9.92 6.57
CA ASP A 195 -19.21 -10.67 7.04
C ASP A 195 -20.39 -10.45 6.07
N PRO A 196 -20.89 -11.51 5.42
CA PRO A 196 -21.84 -11.38 4.31
C PRO A 196 -23.22 -10.87 4.75
N THR A 197 -23.50 -10.88 6.07
CA THR A 197 -24.78 -10.44 6.62
C THR A 197 -24.76 -8.97 6.99
N SER A 198 -23.76 -8.55 7.77
CA SER A 198 -23.65 -7.20 8.31
C SER A 198 -22.86 -6.26 7.42
N LYS A 199 -21.90 -6.77 6.64
CA LYS A 199 -20.90 -6.00 5.87
C LYS A 199 -20.13 -4.97 6.71
N GLN A 200 -20.11 -5.15 8.02
CA GLN A 200 -19.46 -4.25 8.99
C GLN A 200 -18.30 -4.90 9.73
N LYS A 201 -18.22 -6.23 9.69
CA LYS A 201 -17.16 -6.98 10.35
C LYS A 201 -16.22 -7.54 9.31
N LEU A 202 -14.94 -7.19 9.42
CA LEU A 202 -13.87 -7.79 8.65
C LEU A 202 -13.25 -8.95 9.45
N THR A 203 -13.06 -10.08 8.79
CA THR A 203 -12.30 -11.23 9.29
C THR A 203 -11.18 -11.55 8.32
N TRP A 204 -10.12 -12.18 8.81
CA TRP A 204 -9.01 -12.55 7.95
C TRP A 204 -8.27 -13.80 8.41
N GLU A 205 -7.67 -14.47 7.44
CA GLU A 205 -6.72 -15.56 7.65
C GLU A 205 -5.32 -15.11 7.23
N LYS A 206 -4.30 -15.50 8.01
CA LYS A 206 -2.91 -15.13 7.75
C LYS A 206 -2.14 -16.35 7.23
N TYR A 207 -1.51 -16.18 6.07
CA TYR A 207 -0.65 -17.17 5.43
C TYR A 207 0.79 -16.66 5.41
N VAL A 208 1.72 -17.47 5.91
CA VAL A 208 3.15 -17.13 5.92
C VAL A 208 3.77 -17.61 4.60
N VAL A 209 4.29 -16.69 3.80
CA VAL A 209 4.97 -16.98 2.53
C VAL A 209 6.47 -17.20 2.76
N ASP A 210 7.08 -16.36 3.59
CA ASP A 210 8.49 -16.45 3.97
C ASP A 210 8.66 -15.98 5.42
N ASP A 211 9.38 -16.75 6.23
CA ASP A 211 9.63 -16.47 7.64
C ASP A 211 11.12 -16.42 7.98
N GLY A 212 11.94 -15.83 7.12
CA GLY A 212 13.30 -15.41 7.49
C GLY A 212 14.30 -15.39 6.36
N GLY A 213 13.93 -15.96 5.21
CA GLY A 213 14.73 -15.90 4.00
C GLY A 213 14.54 -14.61 3.20
N MET A 214 13.60 -13.74 3.57
CA MET A 214 13.31 -12.49 2.88
C MET A 214 13.13 -11.32 3.85
N ALA A 215 14.09 -10.40 3.89
CA ALA A 215 13.95 -9.11 4.56
C ALA A 215 13.25 -8.10 3.65
N THR A 216 11.95 -8.30 3.44
CA THR A 216 11.18 -7.71 2.34
C THR A 216 11.16 -6.19 2.38
N GLU A 217 11.84 -5.56 1.41
CA GLU A 217 11.72 -4.12 1.21
C GLU A 217 10.58 -3.79 0.25
N ASP A 218 10.43 -4.52 -0.85
CA ASP A 218 9.25 -4.38 -1.70
C ASP A 218 8.89 -5.73 -2.32
N ALA A 219 7.63 -5.86 -2.70
CA ALA A 219 7.10 -7.05 -3.35
C ALA A 219 6.00 -6.67 -4.36
N LEU A 220 5.89 -7.47 -5.40
CA LEU A 220 4.83 -7.38 -6.39
C LEU A 220 4.25 -8.76 -6.65
N ALA A 221 2.98 -8.80 -7.02
CA ALA A 221 2.31 -10.02 -7.45
C ALA A 221 1.66 -9.84 -8.82
N ALA A 222 1.80 -10.85 -9.66
CA ALA A 222 1.20 -10.94 -10.98
C ALA A 222 1.31 -12.39 -11.48
N ASP A 223 0.47 -12.80 -12.43
CA ASP A 223 0.68 -14.05 -13.17
C ASP A 223 1.93 -13.90 -14.06
N MET A 224 3.08 -14.41 -13.59
CA MET A 224 4.37 -14.24 -14.28
C MET A 224 4.68 -15.39 -15.23
N ASN A 225 4.08 -16.56 -15.00
CA ASN A 225 4.33 -17.78 -15.77
C ASN A 225 3.20 -18.07 -16.79
N GLY A 226 2.08 -17.35 -16.73
CA GLY A 226 0.94 -17.46 -17.64
C GLY A 226 -0.02 -18.60 -17.30
N ASP A 227 0.01 -19.16 -16.09
CA ASP A 227 -0.88 -20.25 -15.65
C ASP A 227 -2.20 -19.77 -15.02
N GLY A 228 -2.35 -18.45 -14.91
CA GLY A 228 -3.52 -17.78 -14.37
C GLY A 228 -3.53 -17.68 -12.84
N TRP A 229 -2.46 -18.04 -12.14
CA TRP A 229 -2.30 -17.86 -10.69
C TRP A 229 -1.24 -16.78 -10.42
N PRO A 230 -1.54 -15.74 -9.62
CA PRO A 230 -0.54 -14.72 -9.32
C PRO A 230 0.64 -15.29 -8.54
N ASP A 231 1.83 -15.09 -9.07
CA ASP A 231 3.11 -15.34 -8.41
C ASP A 231 3.58 -14.11 -7.66
N ILE A 232 4.59 -14.27 -6.80
CA ILE A 232 5.20 -13.16 -6.06
C ILE A 232 6.67 -13.01 -6.43
N VAL A 233 7.11 -11.77 -6.67
CA VAL A 233 8.53 -11.39 -6.65
C VAL A 233 8.77 -10.41 -5.52
N ALA A 234 9.70 -10.75 -4.65
CA ALA A 234 10.11 -9.91 -3.53
C ALA A 234 11.60 -9.62 -3.58
N TYR A 235 11.97 -8.41 -3.16
CA TYR A 235 13.35 -7.98 -3.01
C TYR A 235 13.63 -7.68 -1.54
N GLY A 236 14.76 -8.18 -1.05
CA GLY A 236 15.18 -7.99 0.33
C GLY A 236 16.45 -7.18 0.45
N ARG A 237 16.38 -6.03 1.12
CA ARG A 237 17.55 -5.18 1.33
C ARG A 237 18.57 -5.85 2.25
N ALA A 238 18.16 -6.36 3.41
CA ALA A 238 19.10 -6.94 4.38
C ALA A 238 19.52 -8.37 4.02
N THR A 239 18.68 -9.12 3.28
CA THR A 239 18.99 -10.46 2.77
C THR A 239 19.75 -10.46 1.44
N HIS A 240 19.89 -9.30 0.79
CA HIS A 240 20.62 -9.12 -0.47
C HIS A 240 20.14 -10.07 -1.58
N ASN A 241 18.83 -10.32 -1.63
CA ASN A 241 18.26 -11.30 -2.54
C ASN A 241 17.01 -10.78 -3.24
N ILE A 242 16.70 -11.42 -4.35
CA ILE A 242 15.40 -11.38 -5.01
C ILE A 242 14.89 -12.82 -4.98
N LYS A 243 13.64 -13.02 -4.57
CA LYS A 243 12.99 -14.33 -4.62
C LYS A 243 11.74 -14.27 -5.48
N TYR A 244 11.53 -15.35 -6.21
CA TYR A 244 10.31 -15.66 -6.92
C TYR A 244 9.59 -16.79 -6.18
N TYR A 245 8.34 -16.56 -5.82
CA TYR A 245 7.47 -17.54 -5.17
C TYR A 245 6.38 -17.91 -6.18
N GLU A 246 6.49 -19.12 -6.72
CA GLU A 246 5.51 -19.67 -7.67
C GLU A 246 4.22 -20.05 -6.92
N ASN A 247 3.09 -19.58 -7.40
CA ASN A 247 1.78 -20.01 -6.91
C ASN A 247 1.34 -21.26 -7.68
N LEU A 248 1.33 -22.40 -7.01
CA LEU A 248 1.03 -23.70 -7.62
C LEU A 248 -0.48 -23.95 -7.81
N GLY A 249 -1.33 -22.96 -7.49
CA GLY A 249 -2.79 -23.04 -7.54
C GLY A 249 -3.38 -24.15 -6.67
N LYS A 250 -4.53 -24.71 -7.09
CA LYS A 250 -5.25 -25.80 -6.38
C LYS A 250 -4.51 -27.16 -6.34
N GLY A 251 -3.21 -27.20 -6.66
CA GLY A 251 -2.34 -28.34 -6.42
C GLY A 251 -1.59 -28.82 -7.65
N LYS A 252 -0.35 -28.37 -7.79
CA LYS A 252 0.75 -29.23 -8.26
C LYS A 252 1.71 -29.42 -7.09
N ASN A 253 1.83 -30.64 -6.59
CA ASN A 253 2.86 -30.96 -5.62
C ASN A 253 4.22 -30.76 -6.31
N PRO A 254 5.14 -29.92 -5.80
CA PRO A 254 6.42 -29.64 -6.48
C PRO A 254 7.39 -30.85 -6.51
N LYS A 255 6.96 -32.02 -6.00
CA LYS A 255 7.72 -33.28 -6.01
C LYS A 255 7.48 -34.16 -7.25
N GLU A 256 6.73 -33.71 -8.26
CA GLU A 256 6.43 -34.48 -9.48
C GLU A 256 7.18 -33.99 -10.74
N LYS A 257 8.42 -33.51 -10.61
CA LYS A 257 9.33 -33.31 -11.75
C LYS A 257 10.56 -34.20 -11.64
#